data_AF-A0A9E1M7A0-F1
#
_entry.id   AF-A0A9E1M7A0-F1
#
_cell.length_a   1.000
_cell.length_b   1.000
_cell.length_c   1.000
_cell.angle_alpha   90.00
_cell.angle_beta   90.00
_cell.angle_gamma   90.00
#
_symmetry.space_group_name_H-M   'P 1'
#
loop_
_entity.id
_entity.type
_entity.pdbx_description
1 polymer ?
#
loop_
_entity_poly.entity_id
_entity_poly.type
_entity_poly.pdbx_seq_one_letter_code
_entity_poly.pdbx_strand_id
1 'polypeptide(L)'
;MDELLNCCPKCGSTLEFSNLMQYSDVYKITRSGKLSKKRIRKEDCGPMEYGYISCTNCDFVTDAELDYRGKDEEIRIYQKEDKYYYKKILI
;
A
#
# COMPACT_ATOMS: atom_id res chain seq x y z
N MET A 1 -2.35 -21.08 -11.15
CA MET A 1 -2.50 -21.78 -9.86
C MET A 1 -2.22 -20.77 -8.77
N ASP A 2 -2.94 -20.82 -7.67
CA ASP A 2 -2.78 -19.86 -6.57
C ASP A 2 -1.47 -20.18 -5.86
N GLU A 3 -0.50 -19.27 -5.90
CA GLU A 3 0.82 -19.47 -5.29
C GLU A 3 0.89 -18.78 -3.93
N LEU A 4 1.44 -19.46 -2.92
CA LEU A 4 1.65 -18.87 -1.61
C LEU A 4 2.68 -17.73 -1.73
N LEU A 5 2.33 -16.54 -1.26
CA LEU A 5 3.22 -15.39 -1.27
C LEU A 5 4.15 -15.41 -0.05
N ASN A 6 5.12 -16.34 -0.06
CA ASN A 6 6.13 -16.46 1.00
C ASN A 6 7.52 -15.91 0.59
N CYS A 7 7.66 -15.46 -0.65
CA CYS A 7 8.86 -14.83 -1.20
C CYS A 7 8.47 -13.94 -2.39
N CYS A 8 9.39 -13.06 -2.81
CA CYS A 8 9.17 -12.17 -3.93
C CYS A 8 8.90 -12.97 -5.21
N PRO A 9 7.78 -12.74 -5.90
CA PRO A 9 7.46 -13.46 -7.13
C PRO A 9 8.48 -13.21 -8.27
N LYS A 10 9.29 -12.15 -8.20
CA LYS A 10 10.26 -11.80 -9.26
C LYS A 10 11.64 -12.42 -9.01
N CYS A 11 12.15 -12.33 -7.77
CA CYS A 11 13.53 -12.71 -7.46
C CYS A 11 13.68 -13.70 -6.29
N GLY A 12 12.59 -14.12 -5.64
CA GLY A 12 12.61 -15.08 -4.53
C GLY A 12 13.11 -14.51 -3.19
N SER A 13 13.43 -13.22 -3.11
CA SER A 13 13.89 -12.57 -1.87
C SER A 13 12.74 -12.29 -0.89
N THR A 14 13.07 -11.82 0.31
CA THR A 14 12.08 -11.45 1.34
C THR A 14 11.15 -10.33 0.88
N LEU A 15 9.91 -10.39 1.38
CA LEU A 15 8.88 -9.37 1.21
C LEU A 15 8.60 -8.67 2.54
N GLU A 16 8.28 -7.39 2.47
CA GLU A 16 7.83 -6.59 3.60
C GLU A 16 6.45 -6.02 3.32
N PHE A 17 5.56 -6.06 4.32
CA PHE A 17 4.27 -5.40 4.27
C PHE A 17 4.36 -4.07 5.03
N SER A 18 4.09 -2.97 4.33
CA SER A 18 4.06 -1.63 4.91
C SER A 18 2.63 -1.22 5.18
N ASN A 19 2.24 -1.16 6.45
CA ASN A 19 0.97 -0.55 6.88
C ASN A 19 1.03 0.96 6.67
N LEU A 20 0.05 1.51 5.94
CA LEU A 20 -0.07 2.95 5.77
C LEU A 20 -0.82 3.56 6.96
N MET A 21 -0.19 4.57 7.56
CA MET A 21 -0.72 5.34 8.68
C MET A 21 -1.04 6.76 8.23
N GLN A 22 -2.10 7.35 8.79
CA GLN A 22 -2.57 8.68 8.41
C GLN A 22 -2.48 9.68 9.56
N TYR A 23 -2.19 10.93 9.20
CA TYR A 23 -2.32 12.07 10.10
C TYR A 23 -3.04 13.21 9.40
N SER A 24 -3.79 14.00 10.16
CA SER A 24 -4.49 15.18 9.67
C SER A 24 -3.86 16.46 10.19
N ASP A 25 -3.55 17.39 9.29
CA ASP A 25 -3.29 18.78 9.64
C ASP A 25 -4.62 19.55 9.62
N VAL A 26 -5.13 19.91 10.80
CA VAL A 26 -6.45 20.53 10.93
C VAL A 26 -6.34 22.06 10.86
N TYR A 27 -7.10 22.68 9.96
CA TYR A 27 -7.20 24.13 9.77
C TYR A 27 -8.64 24.62 9.98
N LYS A 28 -8.80 25.92 10.26
CA LYS A 28 -10.12 26.57 10.33
C LYS A 28 -10.49 27.06 8.95
N ILE A 29 -11.75 26.91 8.56
CA ILE A 29 -12.32 27.69 7.46
C ILE A 29 -12.78 29.03 8.04
N THR A 30 -12.22 30.12 7.51
CA THR A 30 -12.55 31.49 7.92
C THR A 30 -13.88 31.95 7.32
N ARG A 31 -14.45 33.05 7.83
CA ARG A 31 -15.71 33.62 7.29
C ARG A 31 -15.61 34.05 5.82
N SER A 32 -14.39 34.27 5.31
CA SER A 32 -14.16 34.57 3.90
C SER A 32 -13.94 33.30 3.06
N GLY A 33 -14.19 32.10 3.59
CA GLY A 33 -14.01 30.82 2.91
C GLY A 33 -12.56 30.35 2.77
N LYS A 34 -11.57 31.07 3.32
CA LYS A 34 -10.14 30.71 3.25
C LYS A 34 -9.74 29.84 4.44
N LEU A 35 -8.73 28.98 4.27
CA LEU A 35 -8.09 28.29 5.40
C LEU A 35 -7.34 29.29 6.31
N SER A 36 -7.25 28.97 7.60
CA SER A 36 -6.41 29.71 8.54
C SER A 36 -4.93 29.57 8.17
N LYS A 37 -4.16 30.66 8.26
CA LYS A 37 -2.71 30.63 7.99
C LYS A 37 -1.94 29.66 8.88
N LYS A 38 -2.42 29.44 10.11
CA LYS A 38 -1.83 28.49 11.05
C LYS A 38 -2.69 27.24 11.11
N ARG A 39 -2.02 26.09 11.12
CA ARG A 39 -2.59 24.82 11.55
C ARG A 39 -3.03 24.93 13.01
N ILE A 40 -4.18 24.37 13.34
CA ILE A 40 -4.76 24.39 14.69
C ILE A 40 -4.20 23.25 15.52
N ARG A 41 -4.14 22.06 14.92
CA ARG A 41 -3.58 20.86 15.53
C ARG A 41 -3.21 19.85 14.46
N LYS A 42 -2.36 18.89 14.85
CA LYS A 42 -2.10 17.66 14.12
C LYS A 42 -2.85 16.55 14.84
N GLU A 43 -3.58 15.73 14.11
CA GLU A 43 -4.26 14.55 14.63
C GLU A 43 -3.61 13.31 14.06
N ASP A 44 -3.32 12.35 14.92
CA ASP A 44 -3.04 10.98 14.48
C ASP A 44 -4.39 10.33 14.17
N CYS A 45 -4.58 9.92 12.92
CA CYS A 45 -5.83 9.34 12.44
C CYS A 45 -5.76 7.81 12.34
N GLY A 46 -4.70 7.20 12.90
CA GLY A 46 -4.54 5.77 12.96
C GLY A 46 -4.22 5.12 11.61
N PRO A 47 -4.43 3.81 11.48
CA PRO A 47 -4.19 3.07 10.25
C PRO A 47 -5.21 3.47 9.18
N MET A 48 -4.77 3.47 7.92
CA MET A 48 -5.68 3.64 6.78
C MET A 48 -6.43 2.36 6.41
N GLU A 49 -6.14 1.24 7.09
CA GLU A 49 -6.57 -0.11 6.68
C GLU A 49 -6.09 -0.50 5.26
N TYR A 50 -5.03 0.16 4.79
CA TYR A 50 -4.35 -0.11 3.53
C TYR A 50 -2.85 -0.29 3.77
N GLY A 51 -2.20 -0.97 2.83
CA GLY A 51 -0.77 -1.18 2.84
C GLY A 51 -0.28 -1.58 1.46
N TYR A 52 1.03 -1.72 1.33
CA TYR A 52 1.63 -2.26 0.12
C TYR A 52 2.69 -3.29 0.50
N ILE A 53 2.95 -4.22 -0.42
CA ILE A 53 4.00 -5.21 -0.29
C ILE A 53 5.17 -4.80 -1.18
N SER A 54 6.38 -4.87 -0.65
CA SER A 54 7.60 -4.58 -1.41
C SER A 54 8.65 -5.65 -1.21
N CYS A 55 9.51 -5.83 -2.21
CA CYS A 55 10.67 -6.70 -2.12
C CYS A 55 11.86 -5.96 -1.51
N THR A 56 12.60 -6.65 -0.65
CA THR A 56 13.82 -6.09 -0.04
C THR A 56 15.03 -6.04 -0.98
N ASN A 57 14.93 -6.60 -2.20
CA ASN A 57 16.07 -6.78 -3.11
C ASN A 57 15.83 -6.27 -4.55
N CYS A 58 14.60 -6.26 -5.05
CA CYS A 58 14.27 -5.76 -6.39
C CYS A 58 13.19 -4.67 -6.34
N ASP A 59 12.84 -4.13 -7.50
CA ASP A 59 11.85 -3.05 -7.68
C ASP A 59 10.38 -3.52 -7.61
N PHE A 60 10.13 -4.76 -7.19
CA PHE A 60 8.78 -5.25 -6.97
C PHE A 60 8.12 -4.50 -5.81
N VAL A 61 7.06 -3.77 -6.12
CA VAL A 61 6.22 -3.04 -5.16
C VAL A 61 4.77 -3.03 -5.65
N THR A 62 3.83 -3.36 -4.77
CA THR A 62 2.40 -3.27 -5.11
C THR A 62 1.85 -1.88 -4.88
N ASP A 63 0.70 -1.59 -5.48
CA ASP A 63 -0.12 -0.47 -5.05
C ASP A 63 -0.86 -0.78 -3.73
N ALA A 64 -1.72 0.16 -3.31
CA ALA A 64 -2.52 0.04 -2.08
C ALA A 64 -3.65 -1.00 -2.18
N GLU A 65 -3.94 -1.51 -3.38
CA GLU A 65 -4.88 -2.61 -3.63
C GLU A 65 -4.16 -3.97 -3.67
N LEU A 66 -2.83 -3.97 -3.45
CA LEU A 66 -1.94 -5.13 -3.52
C LEU A 66 -1.75 -5.69 -4.93
N ASP A 67 -1.98 -4.87 -5.95
CA ASP A 67 -1.68 -5.22 -7.34
C ASP A 67 -0.30 -4.69 -7.76
N TYR A 68 0.41 -5.46 -8.58
CA TYR A 68 1.60 -5.03 -9.29
C TYR A 68 1.33 -5.07 -10.79
N ARG A 69 1.68 -3.99 -11.49
CA ARG A 69 1.55 -3.88 -12.95
C ARG A 69 2.92 -3.57 -13.55
N GLY A 70 3.56 -4.59 -14.09
CA GLY A 70 4.79 -4.49 -14.86
C GLY A 70 4.50 -4.23 -16.33
N LYS A 71 5.56 -4.23 -17.15
CA LYS A 71 5.45 -4.01 -18.59
C LYS A 71 4.72 -5.15 -19.32
N ASP A 72 5.07 -6.38 -19.00
CA ASP A 72 4.62 -7.59 -19.69
C ASP A 72 3.92 -8.57 -18.71
N GLU A 73 3.65 -8.13 -17.48
CA GLU A 73 2.99 -8.96 -16.46
C GLU A 73 2.19 -8.13 -15.46
N GLU A 74 1.17 -8.77 -14.90
CA GLU A 74 0.42 -8.30 -13.75
C GLU A 74 0.48 -9.38 -12.65
N ILE A 75 0.66 -8.95 -11.41
CA ILE A 75 0.63 -9.82 -10.24
C ILE A 75 -0.44 -9.30 -9.30
N ARG A 76 -1.48 -10.10 -9.08
CA ARG A 76 -2.55 -9.78 -8.14
C ARG A 76 -2.34 -10.57 -6.86
N ILE A 77 -2.26 -9.87 -5.74
CA ILE A 77 -2.14 -10.47 -4.41
C ILE A 77 -3.50 -10.41 -3.72
N TYR A 78 -3.87 -11.46 -3.01
CA TYR A 78 -5.07 -11.50 -2.20
C TYR A 78 -4.85 -12.34 -0.96
N GLN A 79 -5.67 -12.08 0.06
CA GLN A 79 -5.65 -12.82 1.30
C GLN A 79 -6.73 -13.89 1.30
N LYS A 80 -6.38 -15.08 1.78
CA LYS A 80 -7.33 -16.15 2.11
C LYS A 80 -6.99 -16.67 3.49
N GLU A 81 -7.95 -16.58 4.41
CA GLU A 81 -7.73 -16.80 5.85
C GLU A 81 -6.64 -15.87 6.38
N ASP A 82 -5.53 -16.41 6.89
CA ASP A 82 -4.40 -15.68 7.47
C ASP A 82 -3.18 -15.58 6.53
N LYS A 83 -3.32 -15.99 5.26
CA LYS A 83 -2.20 -16.10 4.30
C LYS A 83 -2.43 -15.27 3.05
N TYR A 84 -1.33 -14.75 2.51
CA TYR A 84 -1.30 -14.09 1.21
C TYR A 84 -0.98 -15.08 0.09
N TYR A 85 -1.69 -14.94 -1.02
CA TYR A 85 -1.49 -15.69 -2.24
C TYR A 85 -1.38 -14.72 -3.41
N TYR A 86 -0.80 -15.16 -4.52
CA TYR A 86 -0.71 -14.36 -5.73
C TYR A 86 -1.03 -15.15 -6.99
N LYS A 87 -1.41 -14.40 -8.03
CA LYS A 87 -1.57 -14.88 -9.39
C LYS A 87 -0.76 -14.01 -10.34
N LYS A 88 0.07 -14.65 -11.16
CA LYS A 88 0.73 -14.02 -12.31
C LYS A 88 -0.14 -14.10 -13.55
N ILE A 89 -0.30 -12.97 -14.21
CA ILE A 89 -1.01 -12.81 -15.48
C ILE A 89 0.03 -12.24 -16.46
N LEU A 90 0.29 -12.94 -17.56
CA LEU A 90 1.14 -12.43 -18.64
C LEU A 90 0.28 -11.59 -19.58
N ILE A 91 0.76 -10.41 -19.96
CA ILE A 91 0.04 -9.43 -20.80
C ILE A 91 0.71 -9.32 -22.16
#